data_AF-A0A949F7J5-F1
#
_entry.id   AF-A0A949F7J5-F1
#
_cell.length_a   1.000
_cell.length_b   1.000
_cell.length_c   1.000
_cell.angle_alpha   90.00
_cell.angle_beta   90.00
_cell.angle_gamma   90.00
#
_symmetry.space_group_name_H-M   'P 1'
#
loop_
_entity.id
_entity.type
_entity.pdbx_description
1 polymer ?
#
loop_
_entity_poly.entity_id
_entity_poly.type
_entity_poly.pdbx_seq_one_letter_code
_entity_poly.pdbx_strand_id
1 'polypeptide(L)'
;MEGRIVRTRYFLARGFQLRYAGIILLVAFVTAILSGFTVFRTTCDILGEKLSQVYPQGLFTAIFNKVAVALMKNMSVLAVLIFIFAIFISHRIAGPIYRVKSIIRDIGEGKLDKRIHLRKNDELHDLADELNKMQENLKSRLKETG
;
A
#
# COMPACT_ATOMS: atom_id res chain seq x y z
N MET A 1 19.91 -34.00 14.05
CA MET A 1 19.08 -32.80 14.21
C MET A 1 19.19 -32.00 12.92
N GLU A 2 18.34 -32.30 11.93
CA GLU A 2 18.40 -31.63 10.63
C GLU A 2 17.67 -30.29 10.70
N GLY A 3 18.41 -29.22 10.43
CA GLY A 3 17.88 -27.86 10.39
C GLY A 3 16.86 -27.70 9.26
N ARG A 4 15.62 -27.37 9.63
CA ARG A 4 14.60 -26.92 8.66
C ARG A 4 15.10 -25.64 7.99
N ILE A 5 15.49 -25.75 6.73
CA ILE A 5 15.68 -24.58 5.86
C ILE A 5 14.29 -23.99 5.63
N VAL A 6 13.92 -22.98 6.40
CA VAL A 6 12.73 -22.18 6.16
C VAL A 6 13.02 -21.34 4.92
N ARG A 7 12.67 -21.85 3.73
CA ARG A 7 12.72 -21.07 2.49
C ARG A 7 11.66 -19.98 2.58
N THR A 8 12.02 -18.82 3.13
CA THR A 8 11.20 -17.61 3.07
C THR A 8 11.13 -17.14 1.62
N ARG A 9 10.16 -17.68 0.87
CA ARG A 9 9.74 -17.12 -0.41
C ARG A 9 9.13 -15.74 -0.13
N TYR A 10 9.94 -14.68 -0.20
CA TYR A 10 9.48 -13.29 -0.18
C TYR A 10 8.57 -12.96 -1.39
N PHE A 11 8.53 -13.83 -2.40
CA PHE A 11 7.67 -13.72 -3.59
C PHE A 11 6.24 -14.24 -3.32
N LEU A 12 5.54 -13.64 -2.35
CA LEU A 12 4.07 -13.77 -2.25
C LEU A 12 3.46 -12.71 -3.20
N ALA A 13 2.89 -13.17 -4.32
CA ALA A 13 2.16 -12.35 -5.29
C ALA A 13 2.93 -11.17 -5.93
N ARG A 14 3.84 -11.48 -6.88
CA ARG A 14 4.52 -10.47 -7.74
C ARG A 14 3.55 -9.45 -8.36
N GLY A 15 2.33 -9.85 -8.71
CA GLY A 15 1.33 -8.95 -9.30
C GLY A 15 0.70 -7.96 -8.32
N PHE A 16 0.49 -8.37 -7.06
CA PHE A 16 -0.06 -7.51 -6.02
C PHE A 16 0.94 -6.40 -5.67
N GLN A 17 2.14 -6.79 -5.23
CA GLN A 17 3.16 -5.85 -4.79
C GLN A 17 3.54 -4.85 -5.89
N LEU A 18 3.64 -5.28 -7.16
CA LEU A 18 3.96 -4.36 -8.26
C LEU A 18 2.86 -3.31 -8.50
N ARG A 19 1.59 -3.68 -8.39
CA ARG A 19 0.48 -2.74 -8.62
C ARG A 19 0.47 -1.65 -7.55
N TYR A 20 0.60 -2.01 -6.28
CA TYR A 20 0.65 -1.01 -5.20
C TYR A 20 1.95 -0.22 -5.19
N ALA A 21 3.09 -0.87 -5.41
CA ALA A 21 4.37 -0.19 -5.55
C ALA A 21 4.32 0.82 -6.70
N GLY A 22 3.73 0.44 -7.85
CA GLY A 22 3.54 1.33 -8.99
C GLY A 22 2.69 2.55 -8.68
N ILE A 23 1.56 2.38 -7.96
CA ILE A 23 0.71 3.51 -7.56
C ILE A 23 1.42 4.41 -6.55
N ILE A 24 2.11 3.84 -5.55
CA ILE A 24 2.90 4.61 -4.58
C ILE A 24 3.98 5.42 -5.29
N LEU A 25 4.69 4.80 -6.23
CA LEU A 25 5.74 5.44 -7.01
C LEU A 25 5.17 6.56 -7.90
N LEU A 26 4.01 6.34 -8.52
CA LEU A 26 3.32 7.36 -9.30
C LEU A 26 2.89 8.55 -8.43
N VAL A 27 2.27 8.31 -7.27
CA VAL A 27 1.87 9.38 -6.33
C VAL A 27 3.11 10.15 -5.85
N ALA A 28 4.17 9.44 -5.46
CA ALA A 28 5.44 10.06 -5.06
C ALA A 28 6.02 10.91 -6.19
N PHE A 29 6.04 10.41 -7.42
CA PHE A 29 6.52 11.13 -8.59
C PHE A 29 5.71 12.40 -8.88
N VAL A 30 4.37 12.31 -8.86
CA VAL A 30 3.50 13.48 -9.03
C VAL A 30 3.73 14.52 -7.94
N THR A 31 3.87 14.09 -6.68
CA THR A 31 4.11 15.02 -5.56
C THR A 31 5.49 15.67 -5.63
N ALA A 32 6.51 14.96 -6.13
CA ALA A 32 7.84 15.51 -6.38
C ALA A 32 7.81 16.57 -7.49
N ILE A 33 7.10 16.31 -8.60
CA ILE A 33 6.93 17.28 -9.69
C ILE A 33 6.19 18.52 -9.20
N LEU A 34 5.08 18.36 -8.48
CA LEU A 34 4.31 19.49 -7.95
C LEU A 34 5.16 20.32 -6.99
N SER A 35 5.94 19.66 -6.12
CA SER A 35 6.84 20.34 -5.19
C SER A 35 7.96 21.09 -5.92
N GLY A 36 8.61 20.45 -6.89
CA GLY A 36 9.64 21.07 -7.72
C GLY A 36 9.11 22.28 -8.49
N PHE A 37 7.93 22.16 -9.10
CA PHE A 37 7.27 23.25 -9.81
C PHE A 37 6.90 24.41 -8.89
N THR A 38 6.38 24.12 -7.70
CA THR A 38 6.02 25.15 -6.70
C THR A 38 7.26 25.92 -6.24
N VAL A 39 8.36 25.21 -5.98
CA VAL A 39 9.64 25.83 -5.60
C VAL A 39 10.19 26.66 -6.76
N PHE A 40 10.22 26.11 -7.98
CA PHE A 40 10.71 26.82 -9.16
C PHE A 40 9.92 28.11 -9.43
N ARG A 41 8.58 28.06 -9.41
CA ARG A 41 7.71 29.24 -9.53
C ARG A 41 8.01 30.26 -8.44
N THR A 42 8.05 29.83 -7.18
CA THR A 42 8.29 30.74 -6.04
C THR A 42 9.66 31.41 -6.14
N THR A 43 10.69 30.65 -6.53
CA THR A 43 12.04 31.18 -6.74
C THR A 43 12.08 32.15 -7.92
N CYS A 44 11.49 31.81 -9.08
CA CYS A 44 11.48 32.67 -10.26
C CYS A 44 10.64 33.95 -10.08
N ASP A 45 9.46 33.86 -9.46
CA ASP A 45 8.60 35.03 -9.20
C ASP A 45 9.33 36.03 -8.28
N ILE A 46 9.96 35.54 -7.21
CA ILE A 46 10.69 36.38 -6.26
C ILE A 46 12.00 36.90 -6.87
N LEU A 47 12.77 36.10 -7.60
CA LEU A 47 13.96 36.57 -8.31
C LEU A 47 13.59 37.66 -9.33
N GLY A 48 12.51 37.46 -10.10
CA GLY A 48 12.03 38.42 -11.09
C GLY A 48 11.52 39.73 -10.49
N GLU A 49 10.75 39.68 -9.40
CA GLU A 49 10.28 40.89 -8.69
C GLU A 49 11.43 41.64 -8.00
N LYS A 50 12.39 40.92 -7.40
CA LYS A 50 13.41 41.47 -6.50
C LYS A 50 14.71 41.88 -7.19
N LEU A 51 14.93 41.52 -8.47
CA LEU A 51 16.06 42.00 -9.27
C LEU A 51 15.91 43.47 -9.73
N SER A 52 14.72 44.10 -9.58
CA SER A 52 14.46 45.46 -10.06
C SER A 52 14.70 46.59 -9.05
N GLN A 53 14.76 46.31 -7.74
CA GLN A 53 15.04 47.34 -6.73
C GLN A 53 15.91 46.78 -5.59
N VAL A 54 17.15 47.29 -5.54
CA VAL A 54 18.10 47.42 -4.41
C VAL A 54 17.47 47.08 -3.03
N TYR A 55 18.07 46.17 -2.21
CA TYR A 55 18.32 46.27 -0.73
C TYR A 55 18.52 44.94 0.07
N PRO A 56 18.98 44.97 1.37
CA PRO A 56 19.94 44.03 1.97
C PRO A 56 19.34 43.14 3.10
N GLN A 57 20.02 42.05 3.45
CA GLN A 57 19.93 41.21 4.68
C GLN A 57 18.57 40.66 5.21
N GLY A 58 17.40 41.27 4.96
CA GLY A 58 16.06 40.73 5.28
C GLY A 58 15.43 39.87 4.16
N LEU A 59 16.13 39.71 3.03
CA LEU A 59 15.66 38.94 1.89
C LEU A 59 15.62 37.43 2.19
N PHE A 60 16.62 36.94 2.95
CA PHE A 60 16.71 35.53 3.32
C PHE A 60 15.53 35.07 4.16
N THR A 61 15.07 35.88 5.12
CA THR A 61 13.94 35.51 6.00
C THR A 61 12.62 35.48 5.24
N ALA A 62 12.39 36.40 4.30
CA ALA A 62 11.20 36.39 3.45
C ALA A 62 11.18 35.21 2.46
N ILE A 63 12.34 34.88 1.86
CA ILE A 63 12.49 33.71 0.98
C ILE A 63 12.25 32.43 1.78
N PHE A 64 12.92 32.29 2.93
CA PHE A 64 12.84 31.10 3.76
C PHE A 64 11.41 30.85 4.24
N ASN A 65 10.70 31.89 4.72
CA ASN A 65 9.32 31.74 5.17
C ASN A 65 8.34 31.41 4.04
N LYS A 66 8.47 32.02 2.85
CA LYS A 66 7.61 31.68 1.70
C LYS A 66 7.84 30.26 1.21
N VAL A 67 9.10 29.83 1.12
CA VAL A 67 9.46 28.45 0.75
C VAL A 67 9.00 27.47 1.82
N ALA A 68 9.19 27.78 3.11
CA ALA A 68 8.75 26.94 4.22
C ALA A 68 7.23 26.74 4.23
N VAL A 69 6.43 27.80 4.05
CA VAL A 69 4.97 27.70 3.97
C VAL A 69 4.53 26.88 2.75
N ALA A 70 5.18 27.08 1.59
CA ALA A 70 4.89 26.28 0.40
C ALA A 70 5.20 24.79 0.60
N LEU A 71 6.32 24.47 1.25
CA LEU A 71 6.69 23.09 1.60
C LEU A 71 5.73 22.49 2.63
N MET A 72 5.37 23.22 3.69
CA MET A 72 4.40 22.75 4.69
C MET A 72 3.06 22.41 4.04
N LYS A 73 2.55 23.28 3.17
CA LYS A 73 1.31 23.02 2.42
C LYS A 73 1.42 21.72 1.59
N ASN A 74 2.52 21.53 0.87
CA ASN A 74 2.72 20.34 0.05
C ASN A 74 2.85 19.06 0.90
N MET A 75 3.56 19.13 2.03
CA MET A 75 3.66 18.01 2.98
C MET A 75 2.30 17.65 3.59
N SER A 76 1.48 18.64 3.95
CA SER A 76 0.12 18.40 4.43
C SER A 76 -0.74 17.68 3.38
N VAL A 77 -0.69 18.10 2.12
CA VAL A 77 -1.41 17.42 1.02
C VAL A 77 -0.90 15.98 0.85
N LEU A 78 0.41 15.78 0.84
CA LEU A 78 1.01 14.44 0.73
C LEU A 78 0.58 13.53 1.89
N ALA A 79 0.60 14.04 3.13
CA ALA A 79 0.19 13.29 4.31
C ALA A 79 -1.26 12.82 4.22
N VAL A 80 -2.17 13.70 3.77
CA VAL A 80 -3.58 13.36 3.54
C VAL A 80 -3.71 12.28 2.45
N LEU A 81 -2.98 12.40 1.35
CA LEU A 81 -2.99 11.39 0.28
C LEU A 81 -2.49 10.02 0.77
N ILE A 82 -1.37 9.99 1.51
CA ILE A 82 -0.83 8.76 2.11
C ILE A 82 -1.85 8.14 3.07
N PHE A 83 -2.49 8.95 3.91
CA PHE A 83 -3.50 8.47 4.86
C PHE A 83 -4.70 7.83 4.16
N ILE A 84 -5.24 8.46 3.12
CA ILE A 84 -6.33 7.90 2.30
C ILE A 84 -5.89 6.58 1.67
N PHE A 85 -4.67 6.53 1.13
CA PHE A 85 -4.13 5.33 0.50
C PHE A 85 -3.95 4.18 1.50
N ALA A 86 -3.48 4.49 2.72
CA ALA A 86 -3.34 3.52 3.79
C ALA A 86 -4.69 2.91 4.20
N ILE A 87 -5.74 3.74 4.32
CA ILE A 87 -7.10 3.25 4.58
C ILE A 87 -7.59 2.34 3.47
N PHE A 88 -7.37 2.71 2.20
CA PHE A 88 -7.79 1.92 1.05
C PHE A 88 -7.13 0.53 1.04
N ILE A 89 -5.81 0.48 1.28
CA ILE A 89 -5.06 -0.78 1.40
C ILE A 89 -5.60 -1.62 2.56
N SER A 90 -5.83 -0.99 3.73
CA SER A 90 -6.35 -1.66 4.92
C SER A 90 -7.67 -2.37 4.63
N HIS A 91 -8.63 -1.71 3.99
CA HIS A 91 -9.91 -2.32 3.63
C HIS A 91 -9.78 -3.47 2.63
N ARG A 92 -8.89 -3.35 1.64
CA ARG A 92 -8.70 -4.38 0.61
C ARG A 92 -8.04 -5.65 1.16
N ILE A 93 -7.32 -5.56 2.28
CA ILE A 93 -6.70 -6.71 2.96
C ILE A 93 -7.60 -7.27 4.06
N ALA A 94 -8.21 -6.41 4.89
CA ALA A 94 -9.00 -6.83 6.05
C ALA A 94 -10.23 -7.69 5.66
N GLY A 95 -10.91 -7.35 4.55
CA GLY A 95 -12.06 -8.11 4.06
C GLY A 95 -11.74 -9.58 3.74
N PRO A 96 -10.80 -9.85 2.83
CA PRO A 96 -10.36 -11.21 2.51
C PRO A 96 -9.85 -11.98 3.74
N ILE A 97 -9.10 -11.34 4.65
CA ILE A 97 -8.63 -11.97 5.89
C ILE A 97 -9.80 -12.45 6.75
N TYR A 98 -10.83 -11.62 6.94
CA TYR A 98 -12.01 -12.01 7.72
C TYR A 98 -12.70 -13.24 7.11
N ARG A 99 -12.82 -13.27 5.79
CA ARG A 99 -13.42 -14.40 5.08
C ARG A 99 -12.60 -15.68 5.27
N VAL A 100 -11.28 -15.60 5.10
CA VAL A 100 -10.35 -16.71 5.34
C VAL A 100 -10.46 -17.22 6.78
N LYS A 101 -10.56 -16.33 7.76
CA LYS A 101 -10.78 -16.73 9.16
C LYS A 101 -12.07 -17.52 9.36
N SER A 102 -13.17 -17.09 8.72
CA SER A 102 -14.45 -17.82 8.76
C SER A 102 -14.33 -19.21 8.15
N ILE A 103 -13.65 -19.32 7.00
CA ILE A 103 -13.41 -20.58 6.31
C ILE A 103 -12.62 -21.55 7.20
N ILE A 104 -11.53 -21.08 7.81
CA ILE A 104 -10.71 -21.91 8.71
C ILE A 104 -11.55 -22.40 9.89
N ARG A 105 -12.44 -21.56 10.44
CA ARG A 105 -13.36 -21.96 11.50
C ARG A 105 -14.34 -23.04 11.03
N ASP A 106 -14.94 -22.89 9.85
CA ASP A 106 -15.86 -23.89 9.29
C ASP A 106 -15.17 -25.26 9.09
N ILE A 107 -13.92 -25.26 8.62
CA ILE A 107 -13.11 -26.49 8.52
C ILE A 107 -12.86 -27.09 9.91
N GLY A 108 -12.53 -26.27 10.90
CA GLY A 108 -12.33 -26.71 12.29
C GLY A 108 -13.59 -27.29 12.95
N GLU A 109 -14.77 -26.89 12.48
CA GLU A 109 -16.07 -27.45 12.88
C GLU A 109 -16.47 -28.69 12.07
N GLY A 110 -15.61 -29.20 11.17
CA GLY A 110 -15.86 -30.39 10.37
C GLY A 110 -16.72 -30.17 9.11
N LYS A 111 -16.99 -28.91 8.73
CA LYS A 111 -17.81 -28.58 7.54
C LYS A 111 -16.97 -28.67 6.26
N LEU A 112 -16.66 -29.89 5.83
CA LEU A 112 -15.78 -30.15 4.67
C LEU A 112 -16.51 -30.27 3.31
N ASP A 113 -17.82 -30.04 3.26
CA ASP A 113 -18.60 -30.21 2.02
C ASP A 113 -18.62 -28.97 1.10
N LYS A 114 -18.23 -27.79 1.59
CA LYS A 114 -18.34 -26.54 0.81
C LYS A 114 -17.01 -26.11 0.23
N ARG A 115 -16.94 -25.94 -1.10
CA ARG A 115 -15.75 -25.35 -1.73
C ARG A 115 -15.62 -23.88 -1.37
N ILE A 116 -14.39 -23.50 -1.04
CA ILE A 116 -14.01 -22.15 -0.63
C ILE A 116 -13.77 -21.31 -1.88
N HIS A 117 -14.47 -20.19 -1.98
CA HIS A 117 -14.27 -19.23 -3.08
C HIS A 117 -14.16 -17.82 -2.52
N LEU A 118 -13.13 -17.09 -2.94
CA LEU A 118 -13.02 -15.65 -2.71
C LEU A 118 -13.70 -14.87 -3.83
N ARG A 119 -13.96 -13.57 -3.62
CA ARG A 119 -14.50 -12.70 -4.67
C ARG A 119 -13.39 -12.44 -5.69
N LYS A 120 -13.76 -12.23 -6.96
CA LYS A 120 -12.84 -11.98 -8.09
C LYS A 120 -11.75 -10.92 -7.82
N ASN A 121 -12.05 -9.93 -6.99
CA ASN A 121 -11.14 -8.82 -6.68
C ASN A 121 -10.39 -8.97 -5.34
N ASP A 122 -10.59 -10.08 -4.63
CA ASP A 122 -9.84 -10.40 -3.41
C ASP A 122 -8.41 -10.83 -3.78
N GLU A 123 -7.46 -10.65 -2.87
CA GLU A 123 -6.03 -10.84 -3.17
C GLU A 123 -5.49 -12.19 -2.68
N LEU A 124 -6.30 -12.94 -1.91
CA LEU A 124 -5.89 -14.18 -1.24
C LEU A 124 -6.32 -15.46 -1.99
N HIS A 125 -6.49 -15.40 -3.32
CA HIS A 125 -6.97 -16.52 -4.13
C HIS A 125 -6.07 -17.76 -4.00
N ASP A 126 -4.74 -17.58 -4.07
CA ASP A 126 -3.79 -18.68 -3.90
C ASP A 126 -3.97 -19.38 -2.53
N LEU A 127 -4.25 -18.62 -1.47
CA LEU A 127 -4.51 -19.17 -0.14
C LEU A 127 -5.84 -19.94 -0.10
N ALA A 128 -6.87 -19.43 -0.77
CA ALA A 128 -8.15 -20.12 -0.88
C ALA A 128 -8.03 -21.45 -1.63
N ASP A 129 -7.19 -21.50 -2.67
CA ASP A 129 -6.90 -22.72 -3.41
C ASP A 129 -6.16 -23.76 -2.56
N GLU A 130 -5.18 -23.34 -1.76
CA GLU A 130 -4.51 -24.23 -0.80
C GLU A 130 -5.45 -24.73 0.31
N LEU A 131 -6.35 -23.88 0.81
CA LEU A 131 -7.38 -24.31 1.78
C LEU A 131 -8.36 -25.33 1.17
N ASN A 132 -8.75 -25.16 -0.09
CA ASN A 132 -9.57 -26.14 -0.80
C ASN A 132 -8.88 -27.50 -0.90
N LYS A 133 -7.60 -27.54 -1.29
CA LYS A 133 -6.82 -28.79 -1.36
C LYS A 133 -6.73 -29.46 0.01
N MET A 134 -6.51 -28.68 1.07
CA MET A 134 -6.49 -29.19 2.44
C MET A 134 -7.83 -29.83 2.81
N GLN A 135 -8.94 -29.16 2.52
CA GLN A 135 -10.29 -29.66 2.80
C GLN A 135 -10.59 -30.96 2.05
N GLU A 136 -10.18 -31.07 0.79
CA GLU A 136 -10.34 -32.28 -0.02
C GLU A 136 -9.53 -33.47 0.54
N ASN A 137 -8.28 -33.22 0.94
CA ASN A 137 -7.43 -34.23 1.59
C ASN A 137 -7.96 -34.69 2.96
N LEU A 138 -8.55 -33.78 3.74
CA LEU A 138 -9.22 -34.14 5.00
C LEU A 138 -10.45 -35.01 4.73
N LYS A 139 -11.24 -34.65 3.72
CA LYS A 139 -12.43 -35.40 3.33
C LYS A 139 -12.10 -36.80 2.82
N SER A 140 -11.03 -36.98 2.05
CA SER A 140 -10.60 -38.30 1.59
C SER A 140 -10.15 -39.20 2.74
N ARG A 141 -9.33 -38.68 3.66
CA ARG A 141 -8.85 -39.45 4.83
C ARG A 141 -9.99 -39.88 5.76
N LEU A 142 -11.00 -39.04 5.95
CA LEU A 142 -12.16 -39.40 6.77
C LEU A 142 -13.00 -40.52 6.12
N LYS A 143 -13.08 -40.56 4.78
CA LYS A 143 -13.76 -41.65 4.05
C LYS A 143 -13.01 -42.98 4.09
N GLU A 144 -11.68 -42.95 4.23
CA GLU A 144 -10.87 -44.17 4.34
C GLU A 144 -10.94 -44.81 5.74
N THR A 145 -11.38 -44.04 6.75
CA THR A 145 -11.40 -44.47 8.15
C THR A 145 -12.80 -44.87 8.63
N GLY A 146 -13.86 -44.56 7.87
CA GLY A 146 -15.26 -44.92 8.19
C GLY A 146 -15.79 -45.96 7.23
#